data_AF-A0A507ARV2-F1
#
_entry.id   AF-A0A507ARV2-F1
#
_cell.length_a   1.000
_cell.length_b   1.000
_cell.length_c   1.000
_cell.angle_alpha   90.00
_cell.angle_beta   90.00
_cell.angle_gamma   90.00
#
_symmetry.space_group_name_H-M   'P 1'
#
loop_
_entity.id
_entity.type
_entity.pdbx_description
1 polymer ?
#
loop_
_entity_poly.entity_id
_entity_poly.type
_entity_poly.pdbx_seq_one_letter_code
_entity_poly.pdbx_strand_id
1 'polypeptide(L)'
;MRAFTILTSCAKAARPPGAYILRQSARSTVQPPRPHSFAFRRDGISTARTHSTASLRQDVTDKGIARLHEDDELLVCTQCGTQHGARATDGLNECHICNDPRESVPATGQAWTTLSQAQASGKFQNVVRQQYSKEPHIYTIQTETVLGIGQRCFLIRTPKGNILWDCLAYIDDDTVKAINALGGVDAISISHPHFWTTHLTWSRAFNNAPVFLSSEEASLVSRPDAHGVRRFVKEKEFELLPGSGATRIKTGGHFPGSSVLHYKNSIESALWDINRKPGTAYYAFLWSHVNTIPLTPDAIAGIISAIKPYDFEVAHGMFPDRDLRNAKKRAFDSARVVINAMGHDADMYLKGLD
;
A
#
# COMPACT_ATOMS: atom_id res chain seq x y z
N MET A 1 -27.27 21.56 -19.67
CA MET A 1 -27.72 20.16 -19.81
C MET A 1 -27.58 19.74 -21.26
N ARG A 2 -26.57 18.92 -21.59
CA ARG A 2 -26.55 18.13 -22.83
C ARG A 2 -26.26 16.70 -22.42
N ALA A 3 -27.30 15.88 -22.42
CA ALA A 3 -27.22 14.45 -22.17
C ALA A 3 -26.58 13.77 -23.40
N PHE A 4 -25.56 12.95 -23.17
CA PHE A 4 -25.04 12.05 -24.20
C PHE A 4 -25.76 10.70 -24.06
N THR A 5 -26.57 10.37 -25.07
CA THR A 5 -27.18 9.07 -25.30
C THR A 5 -26.16 8.18 -26.01
N ILE A 6 -25.87 6.99 -25.48
CA ILE A 6 -25.10 5.96 -26.20
C ILE A 6 -26.01 4.75 -26.46
N LEU A 7 -26.14 4.42 -27.75
CA LEU A 7 -26.88 3.29 -28.31
C LEU A 7 -26.12 1.98 -28.07
N THR A 8 -26.83 0.97 -27.57
CA THR A 8 -26.35 -0.41 -27.44
C THR A 8 -26.32 -1.16 -28.77
N SER A 9 -25.28 -1.94 -29.01
CA SER A 9 -25.24 -3.02 -30.00
C SER A 9 -24.73 -4.31 -29.36
N CYS A 10 -25.56 -5.35 -29.42
CA CYS A 10 -25.28 -6.72 -29.01
C CYS A 10 -24.40 -7.43 -30.04
N ALA A 11 -23.39 -8.18 -29.58
CA ALA A 11 -22.87 -9.33 -30.32
C ALA A 11 -22.40 -10.42 -29.35
N LYS A 12 -23.04 -11.59 -29.44
CA LYS A 12 -22.66 -12.86 -28.79
C LYS A 12 -21.48 -13.49 -29.52
N ALA A 13 -20.55 -14.10 -28.78
CA ALA A 13 -19.77 -15.23 -29.27
C ALA A 13 -19.40 -16.18 -28.12
N ALA A 14 -19.86 -17.42 -28.22
CA ALA A 14 -19.57 -18.52 -27.31
C ALA A 14 -18.45 -19.41 -27.89
N ARG A 15 -17.59 -19.99 -27.04
CA ARG A 15 -16.76 -21.17 -27.33
C ARG A 15 -16.53 -22.04 -26.07
N PRO A 16 -16.27 -23.36 -26.23
CA PRO A 16 -16.60 -24.42 -25.25
C PRO A 16 -15.42 -24.86 -24.35
N PRO A 17 -15.64 -25.71 -23.33
CA PRO A 17 -14.65 -26.01 -22.29
C PRO A 17 -13.68 -27.15 -22.67
N GLY A 18 -12.40 -26.95 -22.38
CA GLY A 18 -11.34 -27.95 -22.45
C GLY A 18 -11.17 -28.73 -21.13
N ALA A 19 -11.00 -30.05 -21.26
CA ALA A 19 -10.99 -31.03 -20.19
C ALA A 19 -9.75 -30.97 -19.27
N TYR A 20 -9.98 -31.17 -17.97
CA TYR A 20 -8.96 -31.42 -16.96
C TYR A 20 -8.58 -32.91 -16.93
N ILE A 21 -7.29 -33.23 -17.08
CA ILE A 21 -6.73 -34.56 -16.79
C ILE A 21 -5.96 -34.49 -15.47
N LEU A 22 -6.51 -35.18 -14.47
CA LEU A 22 -5.87 -35.51 -13.19
C LEU A 22 -4.68 -36.46 -13.43
N ARG A 23 -3.48 -36.08 -12.99
CA ARG A 23 -2.38 -37.02 -12.77
C ARG A 23 -2.14 -37.19 -11.27
N GLN A 24 -2.21 -38.45 -10.87
CA GLN A 24 -2.10 -38.96 -9.51
C GLN A 24 -0.68 -38.78 -8.95
N SER A 25 -0.62 -38.43 -7.68
CA SER A 25 0.59 -38.36 -6.86
C SER A 25 1.12 -39.76 -6.50
N ALA A 26 2.38 -40.04 -6.81
CA ALA A 26 3.10 -41.18 -6.27
C ALA A 26 3.82 -40.78 -4.96
N ARG A 27 3.62 -41.60 -3.93
CA ARG A 27 4.22 -41.47 -2.60
C ARG A 27 5.72 -41.79 -2.66
N SER A 28 6.54 -40.97 -2.01
CA SER A 28 7.94 -41.28 -1.70
C SER A 28 8.10 -41.34 -0.18
N THR A 29 8.54 -42.49 0.30
CA THR A 29 8.82 -42.80 1.71
C THR A 29 10.22 -42.32 2.09
N VAL A 30 10.30 -41.35 3.00
CA VAL A 30 11.56 -40.85 3.57
C VAL A 30 11.78 -41.50 4.95
N GLN A 31 12.89 -42.24 5.09
CA GLN A 31 13.38 -42.76 6.37
C GLN A 31 14.10 -41.65 7.18
N PRO A 32 14.01 -41.65 8.52
CA PRO A 32 14.67 -40.66 9.35
C PRO A 32 16.16 -41.03 9.62
N PRO A 33 17.07 -40.04 9.72
CA PRO A 33 18.44 -40.29 10.15
C PRO A 33 18.55 -40.40 11.68
N ARG A 34 19.52 -41.20 12.12
CA ARG A 34 19.88 -41.48 13.53
C ARG A 34 20.61 -40.27 14.17
N PRO A 35 20.53 -40.09 15.49
CA PRO A 35 21.18 -38.96 16.16
C PRO A 35 22.68 -39.20 16.36
N HIS A 36 23.50 -38.23 15.94
CA HIS A 36 24.90 -38.15 16.33
C HIS A 36 25.03 -37.35 17.64
N SER A 37 25.68 -37.96 18.63
CA SER A 37 26.06 -37.36 19.89
C SER A 37 27.04 -36.20 19.71
N PHE A 38 26.69 -35.00 20.19
CA PHE A 38 27.61 -33.87 20.28
C PHE A 38 28.43 -33.98 21.57
N ALA A 39 29.74 -34.20 21.42
CA ALA A 39 30.71 -34.00 22.49
C ALA A 39 31.01 -32.50 22.62
N PHE A 40 30.80 -31.94 23.82
CA PHE A 40 31.21 -30.58 24.16
C PHE A 40 32.74 -30.48 24.19
N ARG A 41 33.34 -29.77 23.23
CA ARG A 41 34.65 -29.15 23.42
C ARG A 41 34.44 -27.76 24.01
N ARG A 42 34.92 -27.57 25.24
CA ARG A 42 35.29 -26.25 25.78
C ARG A 42 36.55 -25.81 25.04
N ASP A 43 36.51 -24.65 24.40
CA ASP A 43 37.70 -23.82 24.18
C ASP A 43 37.29 -22.39 23.76
N GLY A 44 38.00 -21.41 24.33
CA GLY A 44 38.12 -20.06 23.79
C GLY A 44 37.14 -19.03 24.33
N ILE A 45 37.57 -18.28 25.36
CA ILE A 45 37.07 -16.93 25.62
C ILE A 45 37.47 -16.08 24.40
N SER A 46 36.55 -15.97 23.44
CA SER A 46 36.61 -14.97 22.39
C SER A 46 36.36 -13.60 23.04
N THR A 47 37.31 -12.68 22.88
CA THR A 47 37.12 -11.27 23.22
C THR A 47 36.02 -10.70 22.33
N ALA A 48 34.77 -10.77 22.79
CA ALA A 48 33.64 -10.14 22.15
C ALA A 48 33.88 -8.62 22.14
N ARG A 49 34.15 -8.04 20.96
CA ARG A 49 34.11 -6.59 20.78
C ARG A 49 32.68 -6.14 21.07
N THR A 50 32.50 -5.44 22.18
CA THR A 50 31.24 -4.77 22.50
C THR A 50 31.07 -3.61 21.53
N HIS A 51 30.35 -3.82 20.44
CA HIS A 51 29.91 -2.72 19.58
C HIS A 51 28.96 -1.82 20.37
N SER A 52 29.21 -0.52 20.36
CA SER A 52 28.28 0.44 20.95
C SER A 52 26.95 0.39 20.21
N THR A 53 25.85 0.72 20.90
CA THR A 53 24.51 0.78 20.30
C THR A 53 24.44 1.73 19.10
N ALA A 54 25.26 2.78 19.09
CA ALA A 54 25.41 3.69 17.95
C ALA A 54 26.10 3.03 16.75
N SER A 55 27.19 2.27 16.98
CA SER A 55 27.89 1.54 15.93
C SER A 55 27.00 0.47 15.28
N LEU A 56 26.16 -0.22 16.07
CA LEU A 56 25.20 -1.18 15.55
C LEU A 56 24.11 -0.52 14.69
N ARG A 57 23.60 0.65 15.10
CA ARG A 57 22.59 1.39 14.32
C ARG A 57 23.14 1.91 13.00
N GLN A 58 24.40 2.34 12.98
CA GLN A 58 25.07 2.77 11.74
C GLN A 58 25.25 1.59 10.78
N ASP A 59 25.75 0.45 11.27
CA ASP A 59 25.93 -0.76 10.45
C ASP A 59 24.61 -1.25 9.82
N VAL A 60 23.51 -1.20 10.56
CA VAL A 60 22.17 -1.51 10.01
C VAL A 60 21.78 -0.53 8.89
N THR A 61 22.08 0.75 9.06
CA THR A 61 21.76 1.78 8.06
C THR A 61 22.58 1.60 6.80
N ASP A 62 23.90 1.39 6.93
CA ASP A 62 24.81 1.21 5.79
C ASP A 62 24.45 -0.04 4.99
N LYS A 63 24.10 -1.15 5.66
CA LYS A 63 23.59 -2.36 5.00
C LYS A 63 22.23 -2.15 4.34
N GLY A 64 21.37 -1.33 4.94
CA GLY A 64 20.10 -0.92 4.32
C GLY A 64 20.33 -0.19 3.00
N ILE A 65 21.20 0.82 3.02
CA ILE A 65 21.61 1.60 1.84
C ILE A 65 22.22 0.69 0.78
N ALA A 66 23.13 -0.22 1.13
CA ALA A 66 23.70 -1.13 0.15
C ALA A 66 22.64 -2.00 -0.56
N ARG A 67 21.60 -2.44 0.16
CA ARG A 67 20.51 -3.28 -0.40
C ARG A 67 19.45 -2.49 -1.17
N LEU A 68 19.32 -1.19 -0.88
CA LEU A 68 18.47 -0.26 -1.62
C LEU A 68 18.83 -0.34 -3.11
N HIS A 69 20.13 -0.20 -3.42
CA HIS A 69 20.66 -0.07 -4.77
C HIS A 69 20.71 -1.37 -5.61
N GLU A 70 20.24 -2.51 -5.08
CA GLU A 70 20.27 -3.81 -5.80
C GLU A 70 19.45 -3.81 -7.11
N ASP A 71 18.47 -2.93 -7.26
CA ASP A 71 17.55 -2.90 -8.39
C ASP A 71 17.29 -1.52 -8.97
N ASP A 72 18.27 -0.62 -8.81
CA ASP A 72 18.14 0.76 -9.23
C ASP A 72 17.87 0.95 -10.72
N GLU A 73 18.26 -0.04 -11.54
CA GLU A 73 18.12 -0.04 -12.99
C GLU A 73 16.80 -0.69 -13.49
N LEU A 74 15.94 -1.15 -12.57
CA LEU A 74 14.60 -1.59 -12.94
C LEU A 74 13.72 -0.40 -13.29
N LEU A 75 12.89 -0.57 -14.31
CA LEU A 75 12.01 0.47 -14.82
C LEU A 75 10.94 0.82 -13.79
N VAL A 76 10.85 2.10 -13.48
CA VAL A 76 9.78 2.73 -12.68
C VAL A 76 8.88 3.51 -13.64
N CYS A 77 7.59 3.20 -13.62
CA CYS A 77 6.60 3.95 -14.38
C CYS A 77 6.53 5.38 -13.86
N THR A 78 6.72 6.39 -14.72
CA THR A 78 6.70 7.79 -14.26
C THR A 78 5.29 8.26 -13.83
N GLN A 79 4.24 7.61 -14.31
CA GLN A 79 2.84 7.94 -14.02
C GLN A 79 2.32 7.32 -12.72
N CYS A 80 2.42 6.01 -12.55
CA CYS A 80 1.91 5.35 -11.33
C CYS A 80 3.00 5.10 -10.28
N GLY A 81 4.29 5.20 -10.65
CA GLY A 81 5.41 4.93 -9.76
C GLY A 81 5.70 3.45 -9.53
N THR A 82 4.92 2.53 -10.11
CA THR A 82 5.16 1.09 -9.97
C THR A 82 6.46 0.69 -10.66
N GLN A 83 7.29 -0.07 -9.95
CA GLN A 83 8.51 -0.64 -10.49
C GLN A 83 8.26 -2.02 -11.09
N HIS A 84 8.78 -2.24 -12.29
CA HIS A 84 8.62 -3.47 -13.06
C HIS A 84 9.91 -4.30 -13.03
N GLY A 85 9.77 -5.62 -13.17
CA GLY A 85 10.91 -6.55 -13.24
C GLY A 85 11.65 -6.51 -14.57
N ALA A 86 11.67 -5.36 -15.23
CA ALA A 86 12.22 -5.12 -16.56
C ALA A 86 13.24 -3.98 -16.50
N ARG A 87 14.26 -4.05 -17.35
CA ARG A 87 15.24 -2.99 -17.63
C ARG A 87 14.91 -2.32 -18.96
N ALA A 88 15.59 -1.21 -19.24
CA ALA A 88 15.43 -0.48 -20.51
C ALA A 88 15.64 -1.35 -21.76
N THR A 89 16.51 -2.36 -21.67
CA THR A 89 16.80 -3.30 -22.77
C THR A 89 15.69 -4.31 -23.05
N ASP A 90 14.73 -4.48 -22.14
CA ASP A 90 13.72 -5.55 -22.21
C ASP A 90 12.50 -5.15 -23.04
N GLY A 91 12.42 -3.90 -23.51
CA GLY A 91 11.40 -3.44 -24.46
C GLY A 91 10.00 -3.26 -23.85
N LEU A 92 9.90 -3.01 -22.53
CA LEU A 92 8.61 -2.77 -21.87
C LEU A 92 7.98 -1.46 -22.36
N ASN A 93 6.87 -1.58 -23.10
CA ASN A 93 6.17 -0.45 -23.73
C ASN A 93 4.89 -0.03 -23.00
N GLU A 94 4.34 -0.89 -22.14
CA GLU A 94 3.08 -0.65 -21.43
C GLU A 94 3.24 -0.93 -19.93
N CYS A 95 2.57 -0.12 -19.11
CA CYS A 95 2.43 -0.40 -17.68
C CYS A 95 1.04 -0.99 -17.44
N HIS A 96 0.96 -2.28 -17.07
CA HIS A 96 -0.34 -2.92 -16.82
C HIS A 96 -1.09 -2.32 -15.62
N ILE A 97 -0.39 -1.63 -14.71
CA ILE A 97 -1.03 -0.87 -13.62
C ILE A 97 -1.69 0.40 -14.17
N CYS A 98 -1.06 1.13 -15.08
CA CYS A 98 -1.69 2.27 -15.75
C CYS A 98 -2.82 1.87 -16.71
N ASN A 99 -2.72 0.67 -17.30
CA ASN A 99 -3.78 0.09 -18.14
C ASN A 99 -4.96 -0.45 -17.32
N ASP A 100 -4.85 -0.51 -16.00
CA ASP A 100 -5.99 -0.85 -15.14
C ASP A 100 -7.09 0.21 -15.34
N PRO A 101 -8.36 -0.16 -15.54
CA PRO A 101 -9.43 0.80 -15.83
C PRO A 101 -9.72 1.75 -14.66
N ARG A 102 -9.13 1.50 -13.50
CA ARG A 102 -9.21 2.39 -12.34
C ARG A 102 -8.12 3.44 -12.32
N GLU A 103 -7.11 3.30 -13.17
CA GLU A 103 -5.99 4.23 -13.39
C GLU A 103 -6.06 4.83 -14.80
N SER A 104 -4.98 5.48 -15.23
CA SER A 104 -4.88 6.14 -16.51
C SER A 104 -3.47 6.04 -17.11
N VAL A 105 -3.43 5.93 -18.44
CA VAL A 105 -2.22 6.18 -19.22
C VAL A 105 -2.16 7.68 -19.54
N PRO A 106 -1.00 8.35 -19.37
CA PRO A 106 -0.88 9.77 -19.69
C PRO A 106 -1.18 10.05 -21.16
N ALA A 107 -1.71 11.25 -21.46
CA ALA A 107 -1.94 11.68 -22.85
C ALA A 107 -0.65 11.73 -23.69
N THR A 108 0.50 11.90 -23.04
CA THR A 108 1.83 11.86 -23.67
C THR A 108 2.32 10.43 -23.96
N GLY A 109 1.56 9.41 -23.57
CA GLY A 109 1.95 8.01 -23.63
C GLY A 109 2.71 7.53 -22.38
N GLN A 110 3.07 6.25 -22.40
CA GLN A 110 3.82 5.61 -21.32
C GLN A 110 5.27 6.08 -21.29
N ALA A 111 5.75 6.49 -20.11
CA ALA A 111 7.13 6.84 -19.88
C ALA A 111 7.70 6.09 -18.66
N TRP A 112 9.03 5.97 -18.65
CA TRP A 112 9.80 5.19 -17.69
C TRP A 112 11.00 5.98 -17.19
N THR A 113 11.37 5.72 -15.95
CA THR A 113 12.65 6.12 -15.36
C THR A 113 13.24 4.93 -14.59
N THR A 114 14.33 5.13 -13.87
CA THR A 114 14.92 4.17 -12.94
C THR A 114 15.23 4.90 -11.62
N LEU A 115 15.46 4.19 -10.51
CA LEU A 115 15.84 4.86 -9.25
C LEU A 115 17.20 5.56 -9.40
N SER A 116 18.15 4.93 -10.09
CA SER A 116 19.46 5.51 -10.42
C SER A 116 19.32 6.83 -11.19
N GLN A 117 18.46 6.88 -12.22
CA GLN A 117 18.17 8.11 -12.95
C GLN A 117 17.49 9.17 -12.07
N ALA A 118 16.51 8.77 -11.26
CA ALA A 118 15.78 9.70 -10.38
C ALA A 118 16.73 10.34 -9.35
N GLN A 119 17.58 9.54 -8.70
CA GLN A 119 18.58 9.99 -7.73
C GLN A 119 19.63 10.89 -8.39
N ALA A 120 20.20 10.46 -9.52
CA ALA A 120 21.21 11.23 -10.25
C ALA A 120 20.68 12.57 -10.79
N SER A 121 19.37 12.70 -10.99
CA SER A 121 18.76 13.94 -11.46
C SER A 121 18.83 15.09 -10.45
N GLY A 122 18.95 14.79 -9.15
CA GLY A 122 18.87 15.77 -8.06
C GLY A 122 17.52 16.50 -7.94
N LYS A 123 16.48 16.05 -8.67
CA LYS A 123 15.16 16.69 -8.71
C LYS A 123 14.22 16.23 -7.60
N PHE A 124 14.45 15.05 -7.06
CA PHE A 124 13.56 14.39 -6.12
C PHE A 124 14.19 14.36 -4.74
N GLN A 125 13.38 14.65 -3.74
CA GLN A 125 13.77 14.56 -2.33
C GLN A 125 12.54 14.15 -1.54
N ASN A 126 12.68 13.11 -0.71
CA ASN A 126 11.65 12.79 0.26
C ASN A 126 11.80 13.68 1.49
N VAL A 127 10.69 14.22 1.97
CA VAL A 127 10.64 15.00 3.19
C VAL A 127 9.78 14.27 4.22
N VAL A 128 10.40 14.00 5.36
CA VAL A 128 9.78 13.36 6.52
C VAL A 128 9.28 14.45 7.47
N ARG A 129 7.98 14.50 7.76
CA ARG A 129 7.37 15.53 8.61
C ARG A 129 6.61 14.91 9.78
N GLN A 130 6.85 15.43 10.98
CA GLN A 130 6.00 15.19 12.15
C GLN A 130 5.00 16.34 12.27
N GLN A 131 3.96 16.33 11.43
CA GLN A 131 3.07 17.49 11.30
C GLN A 131 1.87 17.49 12.27
N TYR A 132 1.58 16.38 12.93
CA TYR A 132 0.39 16.25 13.80
C TYR A 132 0.77 16.33 15.28
N SER A 133 0.59 17.51 15.88
CA SER A 133 0.92 17.74 17.31
C SER A 133 0.14 16.82 18.27
N LYS A 134 -1.11 16.48 17.93
CA LYS A 134 -1.95 15.56 18.72
C LYS A 134 -1.67 14.07 18.44
N GLU A 135 -0.90 13.78 17.39
CA GLU A 135 -0.61 12.41 16.93
C GLU A 135 0.90 12.24 16.69
N PRO A 136 1.75 12.46 17.71
CA PRO A 136 3.22 12.50 17.55
C PRO A 136 3.85 11.16 17.12
N HIS A 137 3.05 10.10 17.05
CA HIS A 137 3.44 8.78 16.57
C HIS A 137 3.33 8.64 15.05
N ILE A 138 2.76 9.62 14.35
CA ILE A 138 2.57 9.62 12.90
C ILE A 138 3.58 10.58 12.27
N TYR A 139 4.36 10.08 11.33
CA TYR A 139 5.18 10.88 10.44
C TYR A 139 4.66 10.70 9.01
N THR A 140 4.55 11.78 8.26
CA THR A 140 4.27 11.74 6.83
C THR A 140 5.58 11.78 6.07
N ILE A 141 5.64 11.08 4.94
CA ILE A 141 6.78 11.10 4.03
C ILE A 141 6.23 11.41 2.64
N GLN A 142 6.81 12.39 1.95
CA GLN A 142 6.38 12.79 0.63
C GLN A 142 7.58 13.20 -0.22
N THR A 143 7.58 12.84 -1.51
CA THR A 143 8.53 13.38 -2.48
C THR A 143 8.08 14.78 -2.90
N GLU A 144 8.92 15.81 -2.72
CA GLU A 144 8.55 17.21 -3.02
C GLU A 144 8.23 17.43 -4.51
N THR A 145 9.05 16.87 -5.39
CA THR A 145 8.75 16.79 -6.82
C THR A 145 7.97 15.51 -7.10
N VAL A 146 6.83 15.63 -7.77
CA VAL A 146 5.95 14.47 -8.04
C VAL A 146 6.65 13.46 -8.94
N LEU A 147 6.78 12.23 -8.43
CA LEU A 147 7.09 11.01 -9.18
C LEU A 147 6.00 9.98 -8.92
N GLY A 148 5.44 9.39 -9.97
CA GLY A 148 4.25 8.56 -9.84
C GLY A 148 3.03 9.41 -9.48
N ILE A 149 2.19 8.91 -8.59
CA ILE A 149 0.90 9.55 -8.25
C ILE A 149 1.08 10.80 -7.37
N GLY A 150 2.20 10.93 -6.65
CA GLY A 150 2.46 12.07 -5.75
C GLY A 150 1.75 11.97 -4.40
N GLN A 151 1.39 10.76 -3.99
CA GLN A 151 0.89 10.46 -2.66
C GLN A 151 1.97 10.71 -1.58
N ARG A 152 1.54 10.74 -0.31
CA ARG A 152 2.41 10.60 0.85
C ARG A 152 2.22 9.20 1.45
N CYS A 153 3.28 8.64 2.02
CA CYS A 153 3.17 7.46 2.88
C CYS A 153 3.30 7.86 4.35
N PHE A 154 2.92 6.96 5.26
CA PHE A 154 2.91 7.23 6.69
C PHE A 154 3.79 6.25 7.45
N LEU A 155 4.70 6.77 8.27
CA LEU A 155 5.44 6.00 9.25
C LEU A 155 4.71 6.09 10.61
N ILE A 156 4.10 4.99 11.01
CA ILE A 156 3.33 4.85 12.24
C ILE A 156 4.20 4.18 13.30
N ARG A 157 4.58 4.93 14.32
CA ARG A 157 5.38 4.43 15.45
C ARG A 157 4.48 3.78 16.49
N THR A 158 4.74 2.50 16.78
CA THR A 158 4.02 1.74 17.79
C THR A 158 4.97 1.22 18.87
N PRO A 159 4.47 0.81 20.05
CA PRO A 159 5.30 0.16 21.06
C PRO A 159 5.93 -1.18 20.60
N LYS A 160 5.47 -1.74 19.48
CA LYS A 160 5.93 -3.03 18.92
C LYS A 160 6.82 -2.88 17.69
N GLY A 161 7.07 -1.65 17.25
CA GLY A 161 7.82 -1.37 16.03
C GLY A 161 7.14 -0.32 15.17
N ASN A 162 7.80 0.06 14.09
CA ASN A 162 7.33 1.04 13.13
C ASN A 162 6.66 0.37 11.93
N ILE A 163 5.50 0.88 11.54
CA ILE A 163 4.75 0.42 10.37
C ILE A 163 4.82 1.49 9.29
N LEU A 164 5.17 1.12 8.07
CA LEU A 164 5.03 1.96 6.90
C LEU A 164 3.71 1.64 6.20
N TRP A 165 2.81 2.62 6.15
CA TRP A 165 1.55 2.55 5.40
C TRP A 165 1.71 3.24 4.05
N ASP A 166 1.49 2.47 2.99
CA ASP A 166 1.81 2.79 1.60
C ASP A 166 3.31 3.05 1.34
N CYS A 167 3.69 3.20 0.08
CA CYS A 167 5.06 3.47 -0.34
C CYS A 167 5.12 4.59 -1.38
N LEU A 168 6.29 5.21 -1.52
CA LEU A 168 6.59 6.18 -2.56
C LEU A 168 7.46 5.54 -3.64
N ALA A 169 7.36 6.04 -4.87
CA ALA A 169 8.23 5.59 -5.95
C ALA A 169 9.70 5.91 -5.67
N TYR A 170 9.98 7.13 -5.20
CA TYR A 170 11.34 7.59 -4.90
C TYR A 170 11.79 7.16 -3.50
N ILE A 171 13.02 6.67 -3.40
CA ILE A 171 13.74 6.40 -2.15
C ILE A 171 15.24 6.57 -2.40
N ASP A 172 15.94 7.16 -1.43
CA ASP A 172 17.38 7.41 -1.47
C ASP A 172 18.02 7.19 -0.08
N ASP A 173 19.35 7.31 -0.03
CA ASP A 173 20.15 7.11 1.17
C ASP A 173 19.71 8.00 2.33
N ASP A 174 19.40 9.26 2.04
CA ASP A 174 19.02 10.22 3.07
C ASP A 174 17.63 9.93 3.63
N THR A 175 16.72 9.43 2.81
CA THR A 175 15.43 8.86 3.26
C THR A 175 15.67 7.69 4.22
N VAL A 176 16.55 6.75 3.86
CA VAL A 176 16.86 5.58 4.69
C VAL A 176 17.47 6.00 6.03
N LYS A 177 18.44 6.93 6.02
CA LYS A 177 19.03 7.50 7.25
C LYS A 177 17.99 8.18 8.12
N ALA A 178 17.13 9.03 7.54
CA ALA A 178 16.10 9.76 8.27
C ALA A 178 15.10 8.82 8.95
N ILE A 179 14.67 7.75 8.26
CA ILE A 179 13.72 6.78 8.81
C ILE A 179 14.40 5.86 9.85
N ASN A 180 15.65 5.45 9.64
CA ASN A 180 16.39 4.70 10.65
C ASN A 180 16.65 5.51 11.93
N ALA A 181 16.83 6.84 11.83
CA ALA A 181 16.89 7.72 12.98
C ALA A 181 15.57 7.73 13.78
N LEU A 182 14.43 7.41 13.15
CA LEU A 182 13.12 7.25 13.78
C LEU A 182 12.83 5.82 14.25
N GLY A 183 13.78 4.90 14.08
CA GLY A 183 13.67 3.50 14.50
C GLY A 183 13.49 2.48 13.36
N GLY A 184 13.57 2.91 12.09
CA GLY A 184 13.46 2.01 10.94
C GLY A 184 12.01 1.64 10.61
N VAL A 185 11.83 0.51 9.91
CA VAL A 185 10.52 -0.06 9.52
C VAL A 185 10.52 -1.55 9.84
N ASP A 186 9.49 -2.00 10.55
CA ASP A 186 9.31 -3.40 10.96
C ASP A 186 8.23 -4.12 10.15
N ALA A 187 7.30 -3.37 9.53
CA ALA A 187 6.28 -3.90 8.63
C ALA A 187 5.88 -2.84 7.59
N ILE A 188 5.61 -3.27 6.37
CA ILE A 188 5.05 -2.44 5.31
C ILE A 188 3.67 -2.99 4.97
N SER A 189 2.67 -2.14 4.87
CA SER A 189 1.35 -2.51 4.37
C SER A 189 0.88 -1.48 3.38
N ILE A 190 0.25 -1.96 2.30
CA ILE A 190 -0.17 -1.10 1.20
C ILE A 190 -1.68 -1.22 1.02
N SER A 191 -2.34 -0.08 0.88
CA SER A 191 -3.79 0.06 0.79
C SER A 191 -4.34 -0.64 -0.45
N HIS A 192 -3.71 -0.48 -1.61
CA HIS A 192 -4.11 -1.06 -2.90
C HIS A 192 -3.00 -0.99 -3.98
N PRO A 193 -3.14 -1.66 -5.15
CA PRO A 193 -2.07 -1.83 -6.14
C PRO A 193 -1.43 -0.57 -6.69
N HIS A 194 -2.16 0.54 -6.78
CA HIS A 194 -1.61 1.79 -7.33
C HIS A 194 -0.50 2.39 -6.44
N PHE A 195 -0.43 1.99 -5.16
CA PHE A 195 0.62 2.44 -4.24
C PHE A 195 1.70 1.40 -3.96
N TRP A 196 1.73 0.30 -4.72
CA TRP A 196 2.81 -0.67 -4.60
C TRP A 196 4.17 -0.09 -4.98
N THR A 197 4.23 0.87 -5.91
CA THR A 197 5.43 1.67 -6.19
C THR A 197 6.73 0.84 -6.24
N THR A 198 7.74 1.18 -5.42
CA THR A 198 9.02 0.47 -5.23
C THR A 198 9.04 -0.33 -3.92
N HIS A 199 7.89 -0.86 -3.45
CA HIS A 199 7.75 -1.50 -2.12
C HIS A 199 8.79 -2.58 -1.77
N LEU A 200 9.28 -3.36 -2.75
CA LEU A 200 10.32 -4.36 -2.49
C LEU A 200 11.67 -3.70 -2.19
N THR A 201 11.96 -2.58 -2.85
CA THR A 201 13.14 -1.75 -2.60
C THR A 201 13.06 -1.11 -1.21
N TRP A 202 11.90 -0.57 -0.84
CA TRP A 202 11.63 -0.12 0.53
C TRP A 202 11.86 -1.23 1.56
N SER A 203 11.26 -2.40 1.35
CA SER A 203 11.46 -3.56 2.24
C SER A 203 12.93 -3.89 2.43
N ARG A 204 13.71 -4.00 1.35
CA ARG A 204 15.15 -4.33 1.43
C ARG A 204 15.95 -3.27 2.17
N ALA A 205 15.68 -2.00 1.90
CA ALA A 205 16.33 -0.88 2.58
C ALA A 205 16.11 -0.93 4.10
N PHE A 206 14.97 -1.47 4.54
CA PHE A 206 14.63 -1.64 5.95
C PHE A 206 14.66 -3.11 6.39
N ASN A 207 15.78 -3.79 6.15
CA ASN A 207 16.05 -5.13 6.67
C ASN A 207 15.09 -6.24 6.21
N ASN A 208 14.62 -6.17 4.96
CA ASN A 208 13.64 -7.11 4.42
C ASN A 208 12.33 -7.12 5.23
N ALA A 209 11.86 -5.94 5.64
CA ALA A 209 10.60 -5.78 6.35
C ALA A 209 9.44 -6.44 5.54
N PRO A 210 8.60 -7.27 6.18
CA PRO A 210 7.51 -7.94 5.49
C PRO A 210 6.54 -6.94 4.84
N VAL A 211 6.12 -7.24 3.62
CA VAL A 211 5.16 -6.42 2.86
C VAL A 211 3.81 -7.12 2.79
N PHE A 212 2.83 -6.59 3.51
CA PHE A 212 1.46 -7.11 3.54
C PHE A 212 0.63 -6.51 2.41
N LEU A 213 0.19 -7.38 1.50
CA LEU A 213 -0.65 -7.05 0.34
C LEU A 213 -1.95 -7.85 0.41
N SER A 214 -3.01 -7.35 -0.20
CA SER A 214 -4.24 -8.14 -0.30
C SER A 214 -4.08 -9.26 -1.33
N SER A 215 -4.62 -10.44 -1.02
CA SER A 215 -4.52 -11.62 -1.88
C SER A 215 -5.31 -11.51 -3.20
N GLU A 216 -6.36 -10.69 -3.21
CA GLU A 216 -7.28 -10.48 -4.33
C GLU A 216 -6.58 -9.87 -5.53
N GLU A 217 -5.54 -9.07 -5.28
CA GLU A 217 -4.76 -8.40 -6.31
C GLU A 217 -3.44 -9.11 -6.61
N ALA A 218 -3.19 -10.32 -6.09
CA ALA A 218 -1.90 -11.01 -6.25
C ALA A 218 -1.44 -11.16 -7.71
N SER A 219 -2.37 -11.22 -8.67
CA SER A 219 -2.05 -11.28 -10.11
C SER A 219 -1.51 -9.98 -10.70
N LEU A 220 -1.64 -8.85 -10.02
CA LEU A 220 -1.21 -7.54 -10.52
C LEU A 220 0.27 -7.26 -10.29
N VAL A 221 1.01 -8.15 -9.60
CA VAL A 221 2.38 -7.86 -9.19
C VAL A 221 3.34 -7.69 -10.37
N SER A 222 4.06 -6.58 -10.39
CA SER A 222 4.85 -6.15 -11.55
C SER A 222 6.27 -6.70 -11.63
N ARG A 223 6.72 -7.45 -10.61
CA ARG A 223 8.06 -8.04 -10.54
C ARG A 223 8.12 -9.24 -9.60
N PRO A 224 9.12 -10.13 -9.72
CA PRO A 224 9.38 -11.21 -8.77
C PRO A 224 9.81 -10.72 -7.38
N ASP A 225 9.59 -11.54 -6.35
CA ASP A 225 10.07 -11.30 -4.98
C ASP A 225 11.30 -12.17 -4.71
N ALA A 226 12.48 -11.64 -5.01
CA ALA A 226 13.72 -12.40 -4.82
C ALA A 226 14.04 -12.68 -3.34
N HIS A 227 13.48 -11.90 -2.41
CA HIS A 227 13.77 -11.97 -0.97
C HIS A 227 12.63 -12.59 -0.15
N GLY A 228 11.50 -12.94 -0.78
CA GLY A 228 10.38 -13.60 -0.13
C GLY A 228 9.74 -12.79 1.00
N VAL A 229 9.60 -11.48 0.81
CA VAL A 229 9.08 -10.53 1.82
C VAL A 229 7.57 -10.27 1.70
N ARG A 230 6.97 -10.50 0.54
CA ARG A 230 5.53 -10.33 0.32
C ARG A 230 4.71 -11.34 1.10
N ARG A 231 3.63 -10.86 1.71
CA ARG A 231 2.63 -11.62 2.44
C ARG A 231 1.27 -11.27 1.85
N PHE A 232 0.67 -12.21 1.12
CA PHE A 232 -0.68 -12.04 0.60
C PHE A 232 -1.71 -12.43 1.65
N VAL A 233 -2.55 -11.48 2.03
CA VAL A 233 -3.48 -11.59 3.15
C VAL A 233 -4.93 -11.66 2.65
N LYS A 234 -5.68 -12.65 3.14
CA LYS A 234 -7.09 -12.87 2.80
C LYS A 234 -8.03 -12.27 3.83
N GLU A 235 -7.57 -12.23 5.06
CA GLU A 235 -8.23 -11.75 6.25
C GLU A 235 -8.82 -10.35 6.01
N LYS A 236 -10.05 -10.14 6.51
CA LYS A 236 -10.73 -8.85 6.41
C LYS A 236 -10.09 -7.80 7.30
N GLU A 237 -9.50 -8.22 8.41
CA GLU A 237 -8.79 -7.35 9.33
C GLU A 237 -7.74 -8.14 10.11
N PHE A 238 -6.65 -7.47 10.47
CA PHE A 238 -5.61 -8.00 11.35
C PHE A 238 -4.68 -6.89 11.83
N GLU A 239 -4.02 -7.10 12.97
CA GLU A 239 -2.93 -6.21 13.40
C GLU A 239 -1.65 -6.48 12.62
N LEU A 240 -1.04 -5.43 12.06
CA LEU A 240 0.18 -5.54 11.25
C LEU A 240 1.39 -6.01 12.06
N LEU A 241 1.46 -5.55 13.32
CA LEU A 241 2.40 -6.02 14.32
C LEU A 241 1.58 -6.47 15.54
N PRO A 242 1.63 -7.76 15.94
CA PRO A 242 0.82 -8.25 17.06
C PRO A 242 1.03 -7.46 18.37
N GLY A 243 -0.08 -6.96 18.93
CA GLY A 243 -0.10 -6.15 20.15
C GLY A 243 0.31 -4.69 19.93
N SER A 244 0.33 -4.22 18.68
CA SER A 244 0.57 -2.82 18.36
C SER A 244 -0.70 -1.98 18.44
N GLY A 245 -1.88 -2.60 18.24
CA GLY A 245 -3.15 -1.91 18.06
C GLY A 245 -3.30 -1.20 16.71
N ALA A 246 -2.37 -1.41 15.77
CA ALA A 246 -2.45 -0.88 14.41
C ALA A 246 -3.07 -1.94 13.48
N THR A 247 -4.33 -1.72 13.12
CA THR A 247 -5.17 -2.71 12.45
C THR A 247 -5.39 -2.32 11.00
N ARG A 248 -4.98 -3.20 10.08
CA ARG A 248 -5.35 -3.08 8.66
C ARG A 248 -6.76 -3.61 8.49
N ILE A 249 -7.63 -2.84 7.83
CA ILE A 249 -9.04 -3.18 7.60
C ILE A 249 -9.29 -3.17 6.10
N LYS A 250 -9.73 -4.31 5.55
CA LYS A 250 -10.12 -4.45 4.15
C LYS A 250 -11.55 -3.95 3.97
N THR A 251 -11.68 -2.80 3.33
CA THR A 251 -12.97 -2.15 3.06
C THR A 251 -13.52 -2.50 1.70
N GLY A 252 -12.67 -2.94 0.77
CA GLY A 252 -13.02 -3.07 -0.64
C GLY A 252 -13.31 -1.70 -1.28
N GLY A 253 -14.06 -1.71 -2.38
CA GLY A 253 -14.44 -0.49 -3.11
C GLY A 253 -13.60 -0.30 -4.36
N HIS A 254 -12.60 0.59 -4.29
CA HIS A 254 -11.69 0.90 -5.41
C HIS A 254 -11.05 -0.39 -5.95
N PHE A 255 -10.41 -1.17 -5.10
CA PHE A 255 -10.07 -2.58 -5.35
C PHE A 255 -10.84 -3.50 -4.40
N PRO A 256 -11.09 -4.77 -4.78
CA PRO A 256 -11.63 -5.77 -3.85
C PRO A 256 -10.83 -5.87 -2.54
N GLY A 257 -9.50 -5.79 -2.61
CA GLY A 257 -8.59 -5.79 -1.48
C GLY A 257 -8.23 -4.41 -0.91
N SER A 258 -8.84 -3.32 -1.40
CA SER A 258 -8.62 -1.97 -0.86
C SER A 258 -8.81 -1.95 0.65
N SER A 259 -7.87 -1.32 1.32
CA SER A 259 -7.79 -1.33 2.77
C SER A 259 -7.42 0.03 3.33
N VAL A 260 -7.76 0.23 4.60
CA VAL A 260 -7.41 1.39 5.42
C VAL A 260 -6.64 0.91 6.65
N LEU A 261 -5.83 1.78 7.24
CA LEU A 261 -5.15 1.53 8.51
C LEU A 261 -5.85 2.28 9.62
N HIS A 262 -6.35 1.56 10.63
CA HIS A 262 -6.79 2.14 11.89
C HIS A 262 -5.66 2.08 12.92
N TYR A 263 -5.40 3.21 13.57
CA TYR A 263 -4.52 3.25 14.73
C TYR A 263 -4.98 4.34 15.69
N LYS A 264 -5.25 3.95 16.94
CA LYS A 264 -5.78 4.83 18.00
C LYS A 264 -7.06 5.53 17.55
N ASN A 265 -6.99 6.83 17.27
CA ASN A 265 -8.14 7.70 16.96
C ASN A 265 -8.17 8.14 15.49
N SER A 266 -7.38 7.48 14.63
CA SER A 266 -7.20 7.85 13.23
C SER A 266 -7.41 6.68 12.28
N ILE A 267 -7.83 7.02 11.07
CA ILE A 267 -7.85 6.12 9.92
C ILE A 267 -7.19 6.81 8.70
N GLU A 268 -6.75 6.07 7.70
CA GLU A 268 -6.33 6.65 6.41
C GLU A 268 -7.51 6.61 5.41
N SER A 269 -8.00 7.78 4.98
CA SER A 269 -8.97 8.05 3.89
C SER A 269 -9.61 9.42 4.11
N ALA A 270 -9.27 10.45 3.32
CA ALA A 270 -9.97 11.72 3.37
C ALA A 270 -9.80 12.54 2.09
N LEU A 271 -10.78 13.42 1.83
CA LEU A 271 -10.71 14.39 0.75
C LEU A 271 -10.36 15.79 1.25
N TRP A 272 -11.18 16.48 2.04
CA TRP A 272 -10.84 17.84 2.47
C TRP A 272 -11.61 18.22 3.74
N ASP A 273 -10.94 18.82 4.73
CA ASP A 273 -11.58 19.37 5.94
C ASP A 273 -12.00 20.83 5.77
N ILE A 274 -13.09 21.05 5.03
CA ILE A 274 -13.74 22.36 4.97
C ILE A 274 -15.17 22.17 5.43
N ASN A 275 -15.64 23.02 6.35
CA ASN A 275 -17.05 23.01 6.74
C ASN A 275 -17.92 23.31 5.52
N ARG A 276 -18.76 22.35 5.15
CA ARG A 276 -19.70 22.47 4.03
C ARG A 276 -21.13 22.53 4.55
N LYS A 277 -22.03 23.04 3.70
CA LYS A 277 -23.47 23.10 4.03
C LYS A 277 -24.02 21.68 4.30
N PRO A 278 -25.06 21.53 5.13
CA PRO A 278 -25.75 20.25 5.31
C PRO A 278 -26.14 19.64 3.96
N GLY A 279 -26.09 18.30 3.86
CA GLY A 279 -26.39 17.57 2.63
C GLY A 279 -25.25 17.51 1.60
N THR A 280 -24.03 17.88 1.99
CA THR A 280 -22.83 17.72 1.15
C THR A 280 -21.97 16.55 1.62
N ALA A 281 -21.25 15.93 0.69
CA ALA A 281 -20.32 14.85 0.99
C ALA A 281 -18.91 15.38 1.30
N TYR A 282 -18.25 14.74 2.25
CA TYR A 282 -16.84 14.93 2.62
C TYR A 282 -15.94 13.82 2.06
N TYR A 283 -16.53 12.66 1.76
CA TYR A 283 -15.90 11.52 1.11
C TYR A 283 -16.44 11.35 -0.31
N ALA A 284 -15.58 10.88 -1.22
CA ALA A 284 -15.99 10.36 -2.52
C ALA A 284 -15.76 8.86 -2.53
N PHE A 285 -16.74 8.14 -3.06
CA PHE A 285 -16.72 6.70 -3.16
C PHE A 285 -16.58 6.33 -4.62
N LEU A 286 -15.34 6.20 -5.08
CA LEU A 286 -15.01 6.00 -6.49
C LEU A 286 -14.40 4.61 -6.70
N TRP A 287 -14.87 3.93 -7.75
CA TRP A 287 -14.25 2.72 -8.28
C TRP A 287 -13.03 3.06 -9.14
N SER A 288 -13.09 4.19 -9.85
CA SER A 288 -11.94 4.79 -10.54
C SER A 288 -11.86 6.25 -10.17
N HIS A 289 -10.77 6.64 -9.51
CA HIS A 289 -10.56 8.03 -9.13
C HIS A 289 -10.30 8.91 -10.36
N VAL A 290 -9.38 8.49 -11.24
CA VAL A 290 -8.96 9.29 -12.40
C VAL A 290 -10.04 9.39 -13.48
N ASN A 291 -10.88 8.37 -13.63
CA ASN A 291 -12.01 8.40 -14.56
C ASN A 291 -13.32 8.87 -13.89
N THR A 292 -13.29 9.21 -12.60
CA THR A 292 -14.45 9.66 -11.79
C THR A 292 -15.64 8.69 -11.82
N ILE A 293 -15.36 7.39 -11.90
CA ILE A 293 -16.40 6.35 -11.93
C ILE A 293 -16.82 6.04 -10.49
N PRO A 294 -18.09 6.25 -10.11
CA PRO A 294 -18.53 6.02 -8.75
C PRO A 294 -18.64 4.53 -8.40
N LEU A 295 -18.59 4.23 -7.11
CA LEU A 295 -18.97 2.92 -6.58
C LEU A 295 -20.48 2.70 -6.60
N THR A 296 -20.90 1.45 -6.55
CA THR A 296 -22.31 1.09 -6.35
C THR A 296 -22.74 1.32 -4.90
N PRO A 297 -24.05 1.52 -4.62
CA PRO A 297 -24.55 1.62 -3.25
C PRO A 297 -24.14 0.46 -2.34
N ASP A 298 -24.15 -0.79 -2.83
CA ASP A 298 -23.71 -1.97 -2.08
C ASP A 298 -22.23 -1.90 -1.70
N ALA A 299 -21.36 -1.45 -2.61
CA ALA A 299 -19.95 -1.30 -2.33
C ALA A 299 -19.69 -0.19 -1.30
N ILE A 300 -20.45 0.92 -1.37
CA ILE A 300 -20.41 1.98 -0.36
C ILE A 300 -20.85 1.44 1.02
N ALA A 301 -21.98 0.73 1.08
CA ALA A 301 -22.46 0.11 2.31
C ALA A 301 -21.45 -0.90 2.88
N GLY A 302 -20.76 -1.66 2.02
CA GLY A 302 -19.68 -2.55 2.41
C GLY A 302 -18.52 -1.83 3.11
N ILE A 303 -18.08 -0.68 2.56
CA ILE A 303 -17.04 0.16 3.19
C ILE A 303 -17.52 0.65 4.56
N ILE A 304 -18.74 1.19 4.64
CA ILE A 304 -19.32 1.71 5.88
C ILE A 304 -19.44 0.61 6.96
N SER A 305 -19.87 -0.57 6.55
CA SER A 305 -19.96 -1.74 7.44
C SER A 305 -18.60 -2.16 7.98
N ALA A 306 -17.56 -2.16 7.14
CA ALA A 306 -16.20 -2.53 7.54
C ALA A 306 -15.59 -1.57 8.57
N ILE A 307 -15.84 -0.26 8.45
CA ILE A 307 -15.27 0.74 9.37
C ILE A 307 -16.14 0.99 10.61
N LYS A 308 -17.41 0.58 10.61
CA LYS A 308 -18.36 0.78 11.72
C LYS A 308 -17.80 0.38 13.10
N PRO A 309 -17.14 -0.78 13.27
CA PRO A 309 -16.68 -1.24 14.58
C PRO A 309 -15.56 -0.40 15.18
N TYR A 310 -14.91 0.44 14.37
CA TYR A 310 -13.71 1.18 14.77
C TYR A 310 -14.05 2.61 15.12
N ASP A 311 -13.58 3.08 16.28
CA ASP A 311 -13.72 4.48 16.67
C ASP A 311 -12.53 5.30 16.16
N PHE A 312 -12.84 6.40 15.49
CA PHE A 312 -11.87 7.35 14.98
C PHE A 312 -12.52 8.71 14.76
N GLU A 313 -11.80 9.76 15.11
CA GLU A 313 -12.20 11.15 14.92
C GLU A 313 -11.50 11.79 13.72
N VAL A 314 -10.33 11.25 13.38
CA VAL A 314 -9.44 11.76 12.35
C VAL A 314 -9.40 10.79 11.18
N ALA A 315 -9.41 11.32 9.96
CA ALA A 315 -8.90 10.59 8.83
C ALA A 315 -7.80 11.37 8.12
N HIS A 316 -6.69 10.70 7.82
CA HIS A 316 -5.60 11.25 7.04
C HIS A 316 -5.73 10.82 5.59
N GLY A 317 -5.72 11.74 4.64
CA GLY A 317 -5.80 11.38 3.22
C GLY A 317 -4.43 11.15 2.60
N MET A 318 -4.40 10.41 1.50
CA MET A 318 -3.21 10.07 0.71
C MET A 318 -2.44 11.25 0.12
N PHE A 319 -3.00 12.46 0.03
CA PHE A 319 -2.30 13.67 -0.43
C PHE A 319 -2.18 14.70 0.70
N PRO A 320 -1.21 15.64 0.64
CA PRO A 320 -1.15 16.75 1.57
C PRO A 320 -2.46 17.54 1.62
N ASP A 321 -2.75 18.11 2.79
CA ASP A 321 -3.95 18.92 3.05
C ASP A 321 -5.29 18.17 2.84
N ARG A 322 -5.23 16.83 2.78
CA ARG A 322 -6.38 15.91 2.71
C ARG A 322 -6.73 15.30 4.07
N ASP A 323 -6.53 15.99 5.18
CA ASP A 323 -6.95 15.45 6.48
C ASP A 323 -8.42 15.79 6.75
N LEU A 324 -9.10 15.07 7.64
CA LEU A 324 -10.50 15.28 8.00
C LEU A 324 -10.75 15.04 9.49
N ARG A 325 -11.45 15.96 10.16
CA ARG A 325 -12.02 15.77 11.52
C ARG A 325 -13.49 15.38 11.47
N ASN A 326 -14.03 14.88 12.60
CA ASN A 326 -15.33 14.19 12.70
C ASN A 326 -15.47 13.09 11.64
N ALA A 327 -14.36 12.41 11.35
CA ALA A 327 -14.19 11.62 10.15
C ALA A 327 -15.19 10.47 10.06
N LYS A 328 -15.42 9.73 11.16
CA LYS A 328 -16.40 8.63 11.19
C LYS A 328 -17.80 9.14 10.84
N LYS A 329 -18.31 10.13 11.58
CA LYS A 329 -19.63 10.71 11.29
C LYS A 329 -19.73 11.20 9.83
N ARG A 330 -18.71 11.91 9.34
CA ARG A 330 -18.68 12.45 7.99
C ARG A 330 -18.62 11.36 6.91
N ALA A 331 -18.02 10.20 7.18
CA ALA A 331 -18.05 9.06 6.27
C ALA A 331 -19.48 8.51 6.09
N PHE A 332 -20.20 8.31 7.20
CA PHE A 332 -21.60 7.87 7.20
C PHE A 332 -22.53 8.89 6.52
N ASP A 333 -22.41 10.18 6.88
CA ASP A 333 -23.18 11.25 6.25
C ASP A 333 -22.91 11.31 4.74
N SER A 334 -21.65 11.17 4.32
CA SER A 334 -21.27 11.19 2.90
C SER A 334 -21.84 9.99 2.14
N ALA A 335 -21.79 8.79 2.72
CA ALA A 335 -22.37 7.59 2.09
C ALA A 335 -23.86 7.79 1.81
N ARG A 336 -24.60 8.31 2.79
CA ARG A 336 -26.02 8.63 2.63
C ARG A 336 -26.28 9.66 1.54
N VAL A 337 -25.53 10.76 1.53
CA VAL A 337 -25.63 11.81 0.50
C VAL A 337 -25.36 11.23 -0.89
N VAL A 338 -24.28 10.46 -1.04
CA VAL A 338 -23.84 9.91 -2.32
C VAL A 338 -24.83 8.87 -2.86
N ILE A 339 -25.30 7.94 -2.03
CA ILE A 339 -26.28 6.92 -2.43
C ILE A 339 -27.60 7.59 -2.87
N ASN A 340 -28.08 8.58 -2.12
CA ASN A 340 -29.28 9.33 -2.48
C ASN A 340 -29.10 10.10 -3.80
N ALA A 341 -27.93 10.72 -4.01
CA ALA A 341 -27.62 11.44 -5.24
C ALA A 341 -27.56 10.53 -6.48
N MET A 342 -27.30 9.23 -6.29
CA MET A 342 -27.37 8.22 -7.36
C MET A 342 -28.81 7.79 -7.70
N GLY A 343 -29.82 8.27 -6.98
CA GLY A 343 -31.23 7.91 -7.17
C GLY A 343 -31.68 6.68 -6.38
N HIS A 344 -30.89 6.21 -5.42
CA HIS A 344 -31.23 5.10 -4.53
C HIS A 344 -31.68 5.62 -3.16
N ASP A 345 -32.49 4.84 -2.44
CA ASP A 345 -32.80 5.13 -1.04
C ASP A 345 -31.68 4.63 -0.12
N ALA A 346 -30.88 5.55 0.42
CA ALA A 346 -29.78 5.22 1.32
C ALA A 346 -30.20 4.41 2.55
N ASP A 347 -31.42 4.55 3.05
CA ASP A 347 -31.90 3.78 4.21
C ASP A 347 -31.99 2.29 3.90
N MET A 348 -32.24 1.90 2.64
CA MET A 348 -32.25 0.48 2.26
C MET A 348 -30.86 -0.16 2.36
N TYR A 349 -29.81 0.62 2.07
CA TYR A 349 -28.43 0.12 2.01
C TYR A 349 -27.67 0.28 3.33
N LEU A 350 -28.00 1.31 4.12
CA LEU A 350 -27.31 1.65 5.36
C LEU A 350 -28.05 1.18 6.62
N LYS A 351 -29.18 0.48 6.49
CA LYS A 351 -29.99 0.01 7.63
C LYS A 351 -29.15 -0.76 8.65
N GLY A 352 -29.16 -0.29 9.89
CA GLY A 352 -28.44 -0.95 10.99
C GLY A 352 -26.93 -0.74 10.94
N LEU A 353 -26.45 0.17 10.07
CA LEU A 353 -25.08 0.67 10.09
C LEU A 353 -24.98 2.00 10.83
N ASP A 354 -26.05 2.79 10.82
CA ASP A 354 -26.22 4.08 11.49
C ASP A 354 -26.11 4.06 13.02
#